data_AF-A0A128FIY7-F1
#
_entry.id   AF-A0A128FIY7-F1
#
_cell.length_a   1.000
_cell.length_b   1.000
_cell.length_c   1.000
_cell.angle_alpha   90.00
_cell.angle_beta   90.00
_cell.angle_gamma   90.00
#
_symmetry.space_group_name_H-M   'P 1'
#
loop_
_entity.id
_entity.type
_entity.pdbx_description
1 polymer ?
#
loop_
_entity_poly.entity_id
_entity_poly.type
_entity_poly.pdbx_seq_one_letter_code
_entity_poly.pdbx_strand_id
1 'polypeptide(L)' 'MLGEVHSLVHEFPEFKDLIGELSSQDTAFAEDNKKYNALDKEIRSLELRDSPIDDEEMHKLKHDHAVLKDSLYHRLQQAS' A
#
# COMPACT_ATOMS: atom_id res chain seq x y z
N MET A 1 -7.27 6.82 -6.34
CA MET A 1 -7.16 6.03 -7.61
C MET A 1 -8.44 6.23 -8.42
N LEU A 2 -8.48 6.54 -9.74
CA LEU A 2 -7.52 6.54 -10.85
C LEU A 2 -6.34 7.53 -10.77
N GLY A 3 -5.13 7.06 -11.10
CA GLY A 3 -3.93 7.85 -11.43
C GLY A 3 -3.02 8.25 -10.25
N GLU A 4 -3.59 8.46 -9.07
CA GLU A 4 -2.84 8.85 -7.85
C GLU A 4 -1.97 7.72 -7.32
N VAL A 5 -0.76 8.01 -6.84
CA VAL A 5 0.15 7.02 -6.24
C VAL A 5 -0.11 6.93 -4.73
N HIS A 6 -0.53 5.76 -4.24
CA HIS A 6 -0.76 5.52 -2.81
C HIS A 6 0.38 4.71 -2.19
N SER A 7 1.60 5.25 -2.23
CA SER A 7 2.69 4.67 -1.43
C SER A 7 2.59 5.16 0.00
N LEU A 8 3.06 4.35 0.95
CA LEU A 8 3.01 4.66 2.38
C LEU A 8 3.63 6.04 2.74
N VAL A 9 4.73 6.43 2.09
CA VAL A 9 5.38 7.74 2.31
C VAL A 9 4.54 8.92 1.81
N HIS A 10 3.73 8.71 0.76
CA HIS A 10 2.85 9.75 0.23
C HIS A 10 1.60 9.93 1.09
N GLU A 11 1.08 8.83 1.64
CA GLU A 11 -0.11 8.87 2.51
C GLU A 11 0.22 9.31 3.93
N PHE A 12 1.43 9.02 4.41
CA PHE A 12 1.88 9.32 5.77
C PHE A 12 3.22 10.06 5.76
N PRO A 13 3.27 11.30 5.24
CA PRO A 13 4.51 12.05 5.09
C PRO A 13 5.17 12.37 6.43
N GLU A 14 4.40 12.46 7.52
CA GLU A 14 4.89 12.66 8.88
C GLU A 14 5.75 11.50 9.41
N PHE A 15 5.54 10.28 8.89
CA PHE A 15 6.30 9.09 9.26
C PHE A 15 7.42 8.75 8.27
N LYS A 16 7.76 9.65 7.33
CA LYS A 16 8.70 9.35 6.24
C LYS A 16 10.03 8.75 6.71
N ASP A 17 10.63 9.35 7.73
CA ASP A 17 11.93 8.88 8.25
C ASP A 17 11.78 7.50 8.93
N LEU A 18 10.73 7.32 9.73
CA LEU A 18 10.40 6.06 10.40
C LEU A 18 10.08 4.94 9.39
N ILE A 19 9.37 5.24 8.30
CA ILE A 19 9.11 4.30 7.21
C ILE A 19 10.43 3.84 6.58
N GLY A 20 11.38 4.76 6.37
CA GLY A 20 12.71 4.43 5.84
C GLY A 20 13.51 3.54 6.79
N GLU A 21 13.47 3.84 8.09
CA GLU A 21 14.12 3.04 9.13
C GLU A 21 13.53 1.62 9.21
N LEU A 22 12.20 1.50 9.37
CA LEU A 22 11.53 0.21 9.45
C LEU A 22 11.68 -0.60 8.17
N SER A 23 11.66 0.03 6.99
CA SER A 23 11.91 -0.68 5.73
C SER A 23 13.34 -1.24 5.63
N SER A 24 14.28 -0.72 6.43
CA SER A 24 15.68 -1.18 6.44
C SER A 24 15.96 -2.18 7.56
N GLN A 25 15.26 -2.07 8.69
CA GLN A 25 15.53 -2.86 9.90
C GLN A 25 14.51 -3.99 10.13
N ASP A 26 13.27 -3.84 9.67
CA ASP A 26 12.20 -4.83 9.82
C ASP A 26 11.86 -5.44 8.45
N THR A 27 12.29 -6.69 8.26
CA THR A 27 12.06 -7.43 7.01
C THR A 27 10.56 -7.63 6.75
N ALA A 28 9.76 -7.89 7.78
CA ALA A 28 8.32 -8.10 7.60
C ALA A 28 7.63 -6.80 7.21
N PHE A 29 8.01 -5.67 7.81
CA PHE A 29 7.53 -4.35 7.39
C PHE A 29 7.91 -4.05 5.94
N ALA A 30 9.15 -4.33 5.55
CA ALA A 30 9.62 -4.11 4.18
C ALA A 30 8.85 -4.95 3.15
N GLU A 31 8.59 -6.22 3.45
CA GLU A 31 7.81 -7.12 2.60
C GLU A 31 6.36 -6.64 2.46
N ASP A 32 5.70 -6.27 3.56
CA ASP A 32 4.33 -5.77 3.55
C ASP A 32 4.22 -4.43 2.81
N ASN A 33 5.16 -3.50 3.01
CA ASN A 33 5.22 -2.23 2.29
C ASN A 33 5.45 -2.45 0.79
N LYS A 34 6.28 -3.44 0.41
CA LYS A 34 6.47 -3.82 -1.00
C LYS A 34 5.18 -4.39 -1.60
N LYS A 35 4.48 -5.25 -0.88
CA LYS A 35 3.19 -5.82 -1.31
C LYS A 35 2.13 -4.73 -1.46
N TYR A 36 2.08 -3.80 -0.51
CA TYR A 36 1.20 -2.64 -0.54
C TYR A 36 1.38 -1.81 -1.83
N ASN A 37 2.62 -1.41 -2.13
CA ASN A 37 2.95 -0.67 -3.34
C ASN A 37 2.67 -1.46 -4.63
N ALA A 38 2.83 -2.78 -4.60
CA ALA A 38 2.53 -3.65 -5.74
C ALA A 38 1.02 -3.69 -6.02
N LEU A 39 0.18 -3.83 -4.99
CA LEU A 39 -1.28 -3.81 -5.12
C LEU A 39 -1.78 -2.46 -5.63
N ASP A 40 -1.27 -1.34 -5.11
CA ASP A 40 -1.60 0.00 -5.63
C ASP A 40 -1.30 0.09 -7.13
N LYS A 41 -0.11 -0.35 -7.55
CA LYS A 41 0.27 -0.34 -8.97
C LYS A 41 -0.63 -1.24 -9.82
N GLU A 42 -1.00 -2.40 -9.31
CA GLU A 42 -1.89 -3.34 -10.00
C GLU A 42 -3.29 -2.75 -10.17
N ILE A 43 -3.91 -2.27 -9.09
CA ILE A 43 -5.22 -1.62 -9.11
C ILE A 43 -5.22 -0.47 -10.12
N ARG A 44 -4.23 0.43 -10.06
CA ARG A 44 -4.11 1.55 -11.01
C ARG A 44 -3.95 1.09 -12.45
N SER A 45 -3.16 0.04 -12.68
CA SER A 45 -2.95 -0.50 -14.03
C SER A 45 -4.24 -1.10 -14.60
N LEU A 46 -5.05 -1.76 -13.77
CA LEU A 46 -6.32 -2.35 -14.16
C LEU A 46 -7.38 -1.27 -14.43
N GLU A 47 -7.48 -0.27 -13.55
CA GLU A 47 -8.37 0.88 -13.73
C GLU A 47 -8.00 1.70 -14.98
N LEU A 48 -6.72 1.96 -15.24
CA LEU A 48 -6.27 2.73 -16.42
C LEU A 48 -6.49 2.00 -17.74
N ARG A 49 -6.50 0.66 -17.73
CA ARG A 49 -6.71 -0.15 -18.94
C ARG A 49 -8.18 -0.32 -19.28
N ASP A 50 -9.09 0.21 -18.46
CA ASP A 50 -10.53 -0.11 -18.52
C ASP A 50 -10.74 -1.63 -18.64
N SER A 51 -9.88 -2.38 -17.92
CA SER A 51 -9.78 -3.82 -18.11
C SER A 51 -11.06 -4.46 -17.58
N PRO A 52 -11.67 -5.41 -18.31
CA PRO A 52 -12.87 -6.12 -17.87
C PRO A 52 -12.48 -7.17 -16.81
N ILE A 53 -11.97 -6.71 -15.68
CA ILE A 53 -11.83 -7.56 -14.50
C ILE A 53 -13.19 -7.64 -13.82
N ASP A 54 -13.46 -8.77 -13.18
CA ASP A 54 -14.68 -8.90 -12.40
C ASP A 54 -14.69 -7.87 -11.25
N ASP A 55 -15.84 -7.24 -11.03
CA ASP A 55 -15.99 -6.23 -9.98
C ASP A 55 -15.59 -6.80 -8.60
N GLU A 56 -15.89 -8.07 -8.32
CA GLU A 56 -15.53 -8.72 -7.06
C GLU A 56 -14.02 -8.84 -6.89
N GLU A 57 -13.30 -9.18 -7.96
CA GLU A 57 -11.83 -9.25 -7.93
C GLU A 57 -11.21 -7.86 -7.74
N MET A 58 -11.78 -6.81 -8.36
CA MET A 58 -11.34 -5.43 -8.13
C MET A 58 -11.57 -5.02 -6.67
N HIS A 59 -12.75 -5.35 -6.13
CA HIS A 59 -13.08 -5.08 -4.74
C HIS A 59 -12.14 -5.78 -3.78
N LYS A 60 -11.76 -7.03 -4.08
CA LYS A 60 -10.80 -7.80 -3.29
C LYS A 60 -9.41 -7.17 -3.30
N LEU A 61 -8.89 -6.75 -4.46
CA LEU A 61 -7.60 -6.07 -4.54
C LEU A 61 -7.60 -4.77 -3.72
N LYS A 62 -8.66 -3.95 -3.84
CA LYS A 62 -8.82 -2.71 -3.07
C LYS A 62 -8.95 -2.98 -1.57
N HIS A 63 -9.65 -4.04 -1.19
CA HIS A 63 -9.76 -4.48 0.20
C HIS A 63 -8.40 -4.90 0.76
N ASP A 64 -7.66 -5.76 0.07
CA ASP A 64 -6.33 -6.22 0.51
C ASP A 64 -5.33 -5.06 0.63
N HIS A 65 -5.41 -4.09 -0.29
CA HIS A 65 -4.65 -2.85 -0.22
C HIS A 65 -5.00 -2.05 1.05
N ALA A 66 -6.29 -1.87 1.36
CA ALA A 66 -6.73 -1.18 2.57
C ALA A 66 -6.27 -1.89 3.85
N VAL A 67 -6.38 -3.23 3.91
CA VAL A 67 -5.92 -4.03 5.05
C VAL A 67 -4.41 -3.87 5.28
N LEU A 68 -3.61 -3.89 4.22
CA LEU A 68 -2.16 -3.67 4.33
C LEU A 68 -1.84 -2.26 4.82
N LYS A 69 -2.54 -1.23 4.32
CA LYS A 69 -2.38 0.14 4.79
C LYS A 69 -2.61 0.25 6.30
N ASP A 70 -3.71 -0.32 6.78
CA ASP A 70 -4.07 -0.27 8.20
C ASP A 70 -3.04 -1.02 9.06
N SER A 71 -2.56 -2.18 8.59
CA SER A 71 -1.50 -2.93 9.28
C SER A 71 -0.18 -2.17 9.35
N LEU A 72 0.25 -1.58 8.22
CA LEU A 72 1.48 -0.79 8.16
C LEU A 72 1.38 0.46 9.04
N TYR A 73 0.24 1.16 8.99
CA TYR A 73 -0.01 2.32 9.84
C TYR A 73 0.02 1.98 11.33
N HIS A 74 -0.58 0.85 11.73
CA HIS A 74 -0.51 0.40 13.11
C HIS A 74 0.94 0.18 13.58
N ARG A 75 1.79 -0.44 12.74
CA ARG A 75 3.21 -0.62 13.07
C ARG A 75 3.96 0.71 13.17
N LEU A 76 3.63 1.68 12.32
CA LEU A 76 4.19 3.04 12.43
C LEU A 76 3.82 3.68 13.78
N GLN A 77 2.56 3.59 14.19
CA GLN A 77 2.12 4.13 15.49
C GLN A 77 2.76 3.41 16.69
N GLN A 78 3.10 2.14 16.55
CA GLN A 78 3.78 1.38 17.60
C GLN A 78 5.27 1.70 17.71
N ALA A 79 5.89 2.14 16.62
CA ALA A 79 7.31 2.47 16.55
C ALA A 79 7.61 3.97 16.74
N SER A 80 6.58 4.83 16.78
CA SER A 80 6.70 6.28 16.98
C SER A 80 6.83 6.71 18.43
#